data_AF-A0A952J886-F1
#
_entry.id   AF-A0A952J886-F1
#
_cell.length_a   1.000
_cell.length_b   1.000
_cell.length_c   1.000
_cell.angle_alpha   90.00
_cell.angle_beta   90.00
_cell.angle_gamma   90.00
#
_symmetry.space_group_name_H-M   'P 1'
#
loop_
_entity.id
_entity.type
_entity.pdbx_description
1 polymer ?
#
loop_
_entity_poly.entity_id
_entity_poly.type
_entity_poly.pdbx_seq_one_letter_code
_entity_poly.pdbx_strand_id
1 'polypeptide(L)'
;MIDIPNLQLPVATVIHSQWEALSPARRQVLLEGRTEEDFLNARVDIFLEELENALICGYDELGAKEVALQACLTGITETDE
;
A
#
# COMPACT_ATOMS: atom_id res chain seq x y z
N MET A 1 -5.73 -19.10 -13.82
CA MET A 1 -5.79 -17.92 -12.92
C MET A 1 -5.54 -16.70 -13.78
N ILE A 2 -6.37 -15.67 -13.67
CA ILE A 2 -6.02 -14.37 -14.24
C ILE A 2 -5.07 -13.75 -13.21
N ASP A 3 -3.77 -13.76 -13.49
CA ASP A 3 -2.81 -12.93 -12.74
C ASP A 3 -3.09 -11.48 -13.12
N ILE A 4 -3.83 -10.78 -12.27
CA ILE A 4 -4.01 -9.34 -12.40
C ILE A 4 -2.74 -8.71 -11.84
N PRO A 5 -1.97 -7.95 -12.64
CA PRO A 5 -0.81 -7.24 -12.12
C PRO A 5 -1.19 -6.35 -10.95
N ASN A 6 -0.36 -6.30 -9.91
CA ASN A 6 -0.62 -5.53 -8.70
C ASN A 6 -1.05 -4.08 -8.98
N LEU A 7 -0.41 -3.41 -9.93
CA LEU A 7 -0.73 -2.03 -10.30
C LEU A 7 -2.07 -1.84 -11.02
N GLN A 8 -2.75 -2.93 -11.40
CA GLN A 8 -4.11 -2.90 -11.95
C GLN A 8 -5.19 -3.09 -10.87
N LEU A 9 -4.81 -3.34 -9.61
CA LEU A 9 -5.76 -3.45 -8.51
C LEU A 9 -6.27 -2.07 -8.07
N PRO A 10 -7.55 -1.93 -7.65
CA PRO A 10 -8.09 -0.66 -7.20
C PRO A 10 -7.30 0.02 -6.07
N VAL A 11 -6.66 -0.78 -5.20
CA VAL A 11 -5.81 -0.28 -4.12
C VAL A 11 -4.55 0.42 -4.63
N ALA A 12 -4.02 0.01 -5.79
CA ALA A 12 -2.86 0.66 -6.40
C ALA A 12 -3.15 2.14 -6.71
N THR A 13 -4.37 2.47 -7.15
CA THR A 13 -4.79 3.86 -7.37
C THR A 13 -4.76 4.68 -6.07
N VAL A 14 -5.16 4.08 -4.94
CA VAL A 14 -5.14 4.75 -3.64
C VAL A 14 -3.71 4.98 -3.19
N ILE A 15 -2.86 3.95 -3.26
CA ILE A 15 -1.44 4.04 -2.91
C ILE A 15 -0.75 5.09 -3.79
N HIS A 16 -1.01 5.10 -5.09
CA HIS A 16 -0.44 6.05 -6.04
C HIS A 16 -0.90 7.50 -5.73
N SER A 17 -2.16 7.70 -5.34
CA SER A 17 -2.65 9.02 -4.94
C SER A 17 -1.94 9.54 -3.68
N GLN A 18 -1.76 8.69 -2.67
CA GLN A 18 -1.04 9.05 -1.44
C GLN A 18 0.46 9.27 -1.68
N TRP A 19 1.05 8.44 -2.54
CA TRP A 19 2.42 8.61 -3.00
C TRP A 19 2.60 9.95 -3.72
N GLU A 20 1.65 10.31 -4.60
CA GLU A 20 1.68 11.58 -5.32
C GLU A 20 1.45 12.81 -4.41
N ALA A 21 0.80 12.63 -3.25
CA ALA A 21 0.65 13.70 -2.27
C ALA A 21 1.97 14.05 -1.54
N LEU A 22 2.95 13.13 -1.53
CA LEU A 22 4.24 13.36 -0.89
C LEU A 22 5.11 14.37 -1.64
N SER A 23 5.91 15.11 -0.90
CA SER A 23 6.97 15.94 -1.48
C SER A 23 8.02 15.08 -2.21
N PRO A 24 8.65 15.57 -3.30
CA PRO A 24 9.67 14.82 -4.03
C PRO A 24 10.84 14.36 -3.17
N ALA A 25 11.25 15.17 -2.19
CA ALA A 25 12.30 14.81 -1.24
C ALA A 25 11.89 13.61 -0.37
N ARG A 26 10.62 13.56 0.08
CA ARG A 26 10.12 12.45 0.88
C ARG A 26 10.00 11.17 0.05
N ARG A 27 9.50 11.28 -1.18
CA ARG A 27 9.48 10.15 -2.13
C ARG A 27 10.88 9.58 -2.35
N GLN A 28 11.89 10.44 -2.58
CA GLN A 28 13.26 9.99 -2.78
C GLN A 28 13.84 9.24 -1.59
N VAL A 29 13.52 9.68 -0.36
CA VAL A 29 13.90 8.96 0.86
C VAL A 29 13.23 7.58 0.91
N LEU A 30 11.94 7.51 0.64
CA LEU A 30 11.15 6.28 0.73
C LEU A 30 11.46 5.26 -0.39
N LEU A 31 11.94 5.72 -1.55
CA LEU A 31 12.39 4.83 -2.60
C LEU A 31 13.61 4.01 -2.17
N GLU A 32 14.47 4.52 -1.27
CA GLU A 32 15.65 3.81 -0.76
C GLU A 32 16.53 3.18 -1.88
N GLY A 33 16.56 3.81 -3.06
CA GLY A 33 17.32 3.32 -4.23
C GLY A 33 16.59 2.31 -5.12
N ARG A 34 15.31 1.99 -4.86
CA ARG A 34 14.44 1.21 -5.76
C ARG A 34 13.68 2.11 -6.74
N THR A 35 13.11 1.50 -7.78
CA THR A 35 12.23 2.24 -8.70
C THR A 35 10.89 2.52 -8.04
N GLU A 36 10.18 3.53 -8.55
CA GLU A 36 8.82 3.83 -8.10
C GLU A 36 7.86 2.67 -8.35
N GLU A 37 8.00 2.00 -9.50
CA GLU A 37 7.21 0.81 -9.82
C GLU A 37 7.43 -0.30 -8.78
N ASP A 38 8.68 -0.61 -8.43
CA ASP A 38 9.01 -1.62 -7.41
C ASP A 38 8.46 -1.21 -6.04
N PHE A 39 8.57 0.08 -5.69
CA PHE A 39 8.03 0.61 -4.44
C PHE A 39 6.51 0.40 -4.37
N LEU A 40 5.78 0.80 -5.40
CA LEU A 40 4.33 0.73 -5.43
C LEU A 40 3.83 -0.72 -5.48
N ASN A 41 4.49 -1.60 -6.23
CA ASN A 41 4.20 -3.03 -6.23
C ASN A 41 4.33 -3.63 -4.83
N ALA A 42 5.45 -3.36 -4.14
CA ALA A 42 5.68 -3.84 -2.78
C ALA A 42 4.62 -3.35 -1.78
N ARG A 43 4.07 -2.13 -1.96
CA ARG A 43 2.96 -1.65 -1.13
C ARG A 43 1.66 -2.40 -1.41
N VAL A 44 1.39 -2.73 -2.67
CA VAL A 44 0.23 -3.56 -3.01
C VAL A 44 0.37 -4.97 -2.43
N ASP A 45 1.58 -5.55 -2.46
CA ASP A 45 1.85 -6.85 -1.83
C ASP A 45 1.56 -6.83 -0.33
N ILE A 46 2.04 -5.80 0.39
CA ILE A 46 1.74 -5.59 1.82
C ILE A 46 0.23 -5.52 2.05
N PHE A 47 -0.52 -4.80 1.20
CA PHE A 47 -1.96 -4.72 1.34
C PHE A 47 -2.63 -6.10 1.23
N LEU A 48 -2.22 -6.91 0.25
CA LEU A 48 -2.81 -8.23 0.05
C LEU A 48 -2.48 -9.19 1.19
N GLU A 49 -1.23 -9.18 1.65
CA GLU A 49 -0.78 -10.00 2.78
C GLU A 49 -1.53 -9.64 4.08
N GLU A 50 -1.62 -8.36 4.39
CA GLU A 50 -2.31 -7.89 5.60
C GLU A 50 -3.83 -8.07 5.53
N LEU A 51 -4.41 -7.96 4.34
CA LEU A 51 -5.83 -8.25 4.12
C LEU A 51 -6.11 -9.73 4.41
N GLU A 52 -5.30 -10.63 3.87
CA GLU A 52 -5.43 -12.07 4.12
C GLU A 52 -5.23 -12.39 5.61
N ASN A 53 -4.18 -11.83 6.23
CA ASN A 53 -3.91 -12.02 7.65
C ASN A 53 -5.07 -11.54 8.53
N ALA A 54 -5.62 -10.35 8.28
CA ALA A 54 -6.73 -9.82 9.05
C ALA A 54 -8.02 -10.66 8.88
N LEU A 55 -8.32 -11.12 7.66
CA LEU A 55 -9.43 -12.04 7.44
C LEU A 55 -9.25 -13.37 8.19
N ILE A 56 -8.04 -13.93 8.20
CA ILE A 56 -7.71 -15.16 8.97
C ILE A 56 -7.86 -14.91 10.48
N CYS A 57 -7.54 -13.71 10.96
CA CYS A 57 -7.69 -13.32 12.36
C CYS A 57 -9.15 -13.05 12.78
N GLY A 58 -10.12 -13.16 11.86
CA GLY A 58 -11.54 -13.04 12.14
C GLY A 58 -12.09 -11.61 12.08
N TYR A 59 -11.36 -10.68 11.47
CA TYR A 59 -11.91 -9.37 11.12
C TYR A 59 -12.96 -9.54 10.01
N ASP A 60 -13.96 -8.65 10.00
CA ASP A 60 -14.86 -8.55 8.86
C ASP A 60 -14.15 -7.92 7.65
N GLU A 61 -14.78 -7.97 6.48
CA GLU A 61 -14.18 -7.46 5.24
C GLU A 61 -13.78 -5.98 5.33
N LEU A 62 -14.58 -5.17 6.04
CA LEU A 62 -14.30 -3.75 6.19
C LEU A 62 -13.08 -3.54 7.10
N GLY A 63 -13.07 -4.14 8.29
CA GLY A 63 -11.96 -4.02 9.24
C GLY A 63 -10.66 -4.59 8.69
N ALA A 64 -10.72 -5.70 7.94
CA ALA A 64 -9.55 -6.26 7.28
C ALA A 64 -8.97 -5.31 6.21
N LYS A 65 -9.83 -4.65 5.42
CA LYS A 65 -9.41 -3.63 4.46
C LYS A 65 -8.80 -2.40 5.14
N GLU A 66 -9.34 -1.97 6.27
CA GLU A 66 -8.81 -0.84 7.04
C GLU A 66 -7.40 -1.14 7.57
N VAL A 67 -7.20 -2.31 8.18
CA VAL A 67 -5.89 -2.76 8.67
C VAL A 67 -4.88 -2.84 7.53
N ALA A 68 -5.25 -3.49 6.43
CA ALA A 68 -4.39 -3.64 5.26
C ALA A 68 -4.02 -2.29 4.63
N LEU A 69 -4.98 -1.36 4.55
CA LEU A 69 -4.74 -0.02 4.00
C LEU A 69 -3.80 0.79 4.89
N GLN A 70 -3.97 0.71 6.21
CA GLN A 70 -3.06 1.37 7.15
C GLN A 70 -1.64 0.82 7.01
N ALA A 71 -1.48 -0.49 6.91
CA ALA A 71 -0.17 -1.13 6.77
C ALA A 71 0.52 -0.74 5.46
N CYS A 72 -0.17 -0.80 4.31
CA CYS A 72 0.46 -0.50 3.03
C CYS A 72 0.83 0.99 2.87
N LEU A 73 0.08 1.89 3.51
CA LEU A 73 0.34 3.32 3.52
C LEU A 73 1.32 3.77 4.61
N THR A 74 1.77 2.87 5.49
CA THR A 74 2.71 3.21 6.57
C THR A 74 4.00 3.82 6.00
N GLY A 75 4.32 5.02 6.46
CA GLY A 75 5.44 5.84 5.99
C GLY A 75 5.17 6.68 4.74
N ILE A 76 4.03 6.49 4.07
CA ILE A 76 3.54 7.37 2.98
C ILE A 76 2.58 8.41 3.55
N THR A 77 1.69 7.99 4.45
CA THR A 77 0.86 8.92 5.22
C THR A 77 1.59 9.26 6.51
N GLU A 78 2.46 10.27 6.47
CA GLU A 78 2.87 10.95 7.70
C GLU A 78 1.67 11.76 8.18
N THR A 79 0.88 11.16 9.06
CA THR A 79 0.17 11.96 10.06
C THR A 79 1.21 12.37 11.09
N ASP A 80 1.94 13.45 10.79
CA ASP A 80 2.70 14.19 11.80
C ASP A 80 1.68 14.73 12.81
N GLU A 81 1.58 14.05 13.95
CA GLU A 81 1.31 14.67 15.26
C GLU A 81 2.38 14.24 16.25
#